data_AF-A0A8D8RY76-F1
#
_entry.id   AF-A0A8D8RY76-F1
#
_cell.length_a   1.000
_cell.length_b   1.000
_cell.length_c   1.000
_cell.angle_alpha   90.00
_cell.angle_beta   90.00
_cell.angle_gamma   90.00
#
_symmetry.space_group_name_H-M   'P 1'
#
loop_
_entity.id
_entity.type
_entity.pdbx_description
1 polymer ?
#
loop_
_entity_poly.entity_id
_entity_poly.type
_entity_poly.pdbx_seq_one_letter_code
_entity_poly.pdbx_strand_id
1 'polypeptide(L)'
;MEFDDVEENKFIYMDIFQEYTQSIETHLEHKLMERIPNFDIHQFINELLSKRNELNGEVFEMLFTLTDFNEFKDMFLDYRARKEGRVQDLSQTLYITSLK
;
A
#
# COMPACT_ATOMS: atom_id res chain seq x y z
N MET A 1 -15.77 7.67 7.18
CA MET A 1 -14.99 6.71 6.37
C MET A 1 -15.57 5.34 6.62
N GLU A 2 -15.58 4.45 5.62
CA GLU A 2 -16.18 3.12 5.76
C GLU A 2 -15.39 2.20 6.69
N PHE A 3 -14.07 2.38 6.80
CA PHE A 3 -13.19 1.57 7.63
C PHE A 3 -13.24 1.96 9.11
N ASP A 4 -13.46 0.95 9.96
CA ASP A 4 -13.49 1.02 11.42
C ASP A 4 -12.36 0.19 12.04
N ASP A 5 -11.85 0.69 13.16
CA ASP A 5 -10.82 0.06 13.99
C ASP A 5 -11.43 -1.02 14.89
N VAL A 6 -11.99 -2.04 14.24
CA VAL A 6 -12.52 -3.24 14.87
C VAL A 6 -11.98 -4.47 14.14
N GLU A 7 -11.90 -5.59 14.86
CA GLU A 7 -11.40 -6.85 14.34
C GLU A 7 -12.30 -7.40 13.22
N GLU A 8 -13.62 -7.22 13.34
CA GLU A 8 -14.61 -7.68 12.35
C GLU A 8 -14.58 -6.83 11.08
N ASN A 9 -14.42 -7.48 9.92
CA ASN A 9 -14.42 -6.80 8.63
C ASN A 9 -15.85 -6.64 8.09
N LYS A 10 -16.18 -5.45 7.55
CA LYS A 10 -17.44 -5.24 6.83
C LYS A 10 -17.38 -5.91 5.47
N PHE A 11 -18.51 -6.40 4.98
CA PHE A 11 -18.62 -6.97 3.63
C PHE A 11 -18.08 -6.05 2.54
N ILE A 12 -18.33 -4.74 2.67
CA ILE A 12 -17.88 -3.73 1.70
C ILE A 12 -16.35 -3.54 1.65
N TYR A 13 -15.59 -4.00 2.67
CA TYR A 13 -14.13 -3.83 2.67
C TYR A 13 -13.48 -4.58 1.51
N MET A 14 -14.01 -5.74 1.15
CA MET A 14 -13.49 -6.52 0.02
C MET A 14 -13.78 -5.85 -1.32
N ASP A 15 -14.96 -5.24 -1.47
CA ASP A 15 -15.32 -4.51 -2.68
C ASP A 15 -14.38 -3.30 -2.89
N ILE A 16 -14.14 -2.53 -1.81
CA ILE A 16 -13.22 -1.38 -1.86
C ILE A 16 -11.77 -1.83 -2.10
N PHE A 17 -11.34 -2.94 -1.47
CA PHE A 17 -10.01 -3.49 -1.68
C PHE A 17 -9.80 -3.93 -3.13
N GLN A 18 -10.80 -4.59 -3.75
CA GLN A 18 -10.73 -4.97 -5.15
C GLN A 18 -10.62 -3.76 -6.08
N GLU A 19 -11.40 -2.70 -5.83
CA GLU A 19 -11.31 -1.46 -6.60
C GLU A 19 -9.93 -0.80 -6.46
N TYR A 20 -9.37 -0.77 -5.24
CA TYR A 20 -8.02 -0.28 -4.96
C TYR A 20 -6.95 -1.08 -5.72
N THR A 21 -6.99 -2.40 -5.61
CA THR A 21 -6.03 -3.30 -6.26
C THR A 21 -6.08 -3.12 -7.76
N GLN A 22 -7.28 -3.11 -8.36
CA GLN A 22 -7.45 -2.89 -9.80
C GLN A 22 -6.87 -1.53 -10.23
N SER A 23 -7.12 -0.48 -9.46
CA SER A 23 -6.63 0.87 -9.77
C SER A 23 -5.10 0.93 -9.79
N ILE A 24 -4.45 0.32 -8.79
CA ILE A 24 -2.99 0.28 -8.67
C ILE A 24 -2.36 -0.63 -9.71
N GLU A 25 -2.89 -1.83 -9.93
CA GLU A 25 -2.41 -2.76 -10.94
C GLU A 25 -2.44 -2.10 -12.33
N THR A 26 -3.56 -1.45 -12.67
CA THR A 26 -3.71 -0.72 -13.94
C THR A 26 -2.70 0.42 -14.05
N HIS A 27 -2.46 1.17 -12.97
CA HIS A 27 -1.50 2.27 -12.97
C HIS A 27 -0.06 1.79 -13.16
N LEU A 28 0.33 0.74 -12.44
CA LEU A 28 1.65 0.13 -12.52
C LEU A 28 1.89 -0.49 -13.89
N GLU A 29 0.90 -1.21 -14.42
CA GLU A 29 0.96 -1.82 -15.74
C GLU A 29 1.22 -0.78 -16.82
N HIS A 30 0.41 0.28 -16.88
CA HIS A 30 0.61 1.36 -17.85
C HIS A 30 1.99 2.00 -17.72
N LYS A 31 2.47 2.25 -16.50
CA LYS A 31 3.77 2.87 -16.27
C LYS A 31 4.94 1.96 -16.66
N LEU A 32 4.82 0.66 -16.44
CA LEU A 32 5.85 -0.31 -16.81
C LEU A 32 5.83 -0.60 -18.30
N MET A 33 4.65 -0.60 -18.94
CA MET A 33 4.50 -0.72 -20.40
C MET A 33 5.20 0.40 -21.17
N GLU A 34 5.34 1.61 -20.59
CA GLU A 34 6.12 2.70 -21.19
C GLU A 34 7.60 2.33 -21.41
N ARG A 35 8.14 1.37 -20.64
CA ARG A 35 9.55 0.93 -20.72
C ARG A 35 9.72 -0.52 -21.14
N ILE A 36 8.73 -1.37 -20.88
CA ILE A 36 8.73 -2.81 -21.13
C ILE A 36 7.48 -3.14 -21.97
N PRO A 37 7.59 -3.17 -23.30
CA PRO A 37 6.45 -3.49 -24.16
C PRO A 37 5.86 -4.85 -23.82
N ASN A 38 4.53 -4.95 -23.84
CA ASN A 38 3.76 -6.16 -23.51
C ASN A 38 4.01 -6.68 -22.08
N PHE A 39 4.34 -5.77 -21.14
CA PHE A 39 4.36 -6.10 -19.72
C PHE A 39 2.97 -6.57 -19.26
N ASP A 40 2.92 -7.63 -18.44
CA ASP A 40 1.70 -8.18 -17.86
C ASP A 40 1.83 -8.10 -16.33
N ILE A 41 0.98 -7.27 -15.71
CA ILE A 41 1.02 -7.06 -14.26
C ILE A 41 0.64 -8.30 -13.46
N HIS A 42 -0.28 -9.13 -13.97
CA HIS A 42 -0.71 -10.35 -13.29
C HIS A 42 0.40 -11.39 -13.32
N GLN A 43 1.09 -11.55 -14.45
CA GLN A 43 2.28 -12.40 -14.51
C GLN A 43 3.36 -11.90 -13.53
N PHE A 44 3.62 -10.60 -13.51
CA PHE A 44 4.61 -10.00 -12.61
C PHE A 44 4.28 -10.24 -11.13
N ILE A 45 3.04 -10.03 -10.71
CA ILE A 45 2.62 -10.25 -9.32
C ILE A 45 2.75 -11.73 -8.94
N ASN A 46 2.38 -12.65 -9.83
CA ASN A 46 2.55 -14.08 -9.58
C ASN A 46 4.03 -14.45 -9.38
N GLU A 47 4.92 -13.92 -10.23
CA GLU A 47 6.36 -14.12 -10.09
C GLU A 47 6.90 -13.49 -8.79
N LEU A 48 6.45 -12.29 -8.47
CA LEU A 48 6.81 -11.54 -7.27
C LEU A 48 6.48 -12.35 -6.00
N LEU A 49 5.26 -12.87 -5.91
CA LEU A 49 4.80 -13.69 -4.78
C LEU A 49 5.54 -15.03 -4.70
N SER A 50 5.81 -15.67 -5.85
CA SER A 50 6.55 -16.95 -5.88
C SER A 50 7.98 -16.83 -5.31
N LYS A 51 8.58 -15.64 -5.40
CA LYS A 51 9.94 -15.35 -4.94
C LYS A 51 9.96 -14.50 -3.67
N ARG A 52 8.84 -14.41 -2.94
CA ARG A 52 8.72 -13.54 -1.74
C ARG A 52 9.85 -13.74 -0.73
N ASN A 53 10.31 -14.97 -0.53
CA ASN A 53 11.38 -15.28 0.43
C ASN A 53 12.80 -15.02 -0.10
N GLU A 54 12.95 -14.78 -1.40
CA GLU A 54 14.24 -14.57 -2.07
C GLU A 54 14.49 -13.09 -2.36
N LEU A 55 13.41 -12.34 -2.61
CA LEU A 55 13.44 -10.91 -2.89
C LEU A 55 13.56 -10.12 -1.59
N ASN A 56 14.71 -9.47 -1.40
CA ASN A 56 14.95 -8.59 -0.26
C ASN A 56 15.07 -7.14 -0.74
N GLY A 57 14.49 -6.21 0.01
CA GLY A 57 14.66 -4.77 -0.21
C GLY A 57 13.36 -3.99 -0.06
N GLU A 58 13.49 -2.73 0.32
CA GLU A 58 12.39 -1.81 0.61
C GLU A 58 11.36 -1.71 -0.52
N VAL A 59 11.81 -1.78 -1.78
CA VAL A 59 10.91 -1.73 -2.95
C VAL A 59 10.01 -2.96 -3.02
N PHE A 60 10.54 -4.16 -2.70
CA PHE A 60 9.73 -5.37 -2.74
C PHE A 60 8.77 -5.45 -1.56
N GLU A 61 9.22 -5.04 -0.37
CA GLU A 61 8.33 -4.87 0.78
C GLU A 61 7.17 -3.93 0.45
N MET A 62 7.47 -2.76 -0.14
CA MET A 62 6.45 -1.83 -0.61
C MET A 62 5.50 -2.46 -1.63
N LEU A 63 5.98 -3.28 -2.57
CA LEU A 63 5.10 -3.95 -3.54
C LEU A 63 4.21 -5.01 -2.87
N PHE A 64 4.72 -5.73 -1.86
CA PHE A 64 3.93 -6.71 -1.12
C PHE A 64 2.79 -6.05 -0.33
N THR A 65 3.01 -4.87 0.25
CA THR A 65 1.94 -4.15 0.97
C THR A 65 0.78 -3.73 0.06
N LEU A 66 1.01 -3.52 -1.23
CA LEU A 66 -0.06 -3.20 -2.19
C LEU A 66 -1.02 -4.37 -2.42
N THR A 67 -0.56 -5.60 -2.18
CA THR A 67 -1.33 -6.83 -2.39
C THR A 67 -1.91 -7.42 -1.09
N ASP A 68 -1.55 -6.86 0.07
CA ASP A 68 -1.97 -7.35 1.38
C ASP A 68 -3.17 -6.55 1.91
N PHE A 69 -4.25 -7.25 2.25
CA PHE A 69 -5.47 -6.64 2.76
C PHE A 69 -5.29 -5.97 4.13
N ASN A 70 -4.46 -6.53 5.02
CA ASN A 70 -4.24 -5.98 6.35
C ASN A 70 -3.44 -4.68 6.26
N GLU A 71 -2.37 -4.66 5.46
CA GLU A 71 -1.59 -3.44 5.19
C GLU A 71 -2.47 -2.34 4.57
N PHE A 72 -3.35 -2.72 3.63
CA PHE A 72 -4.34 -1.82 3.06
C PHE A 72 -5.31 -1.27 4.12
N LYS A 73 -5.84 -2.13 5.00
CA LYS A 73 -6.75 -1.72 6.08
C LYS A 73 -6.05 -0.75 7.03
N ASP A 74 -4.83 -1.06 7.44
CA ASP A 74 -4.02 -0.24 8.34
C ASP A 74 -3.74 1.14 7.72
N MET A 75 -3.40 1.20 6.43
CA MET A 75 -3.25 2.46 5.70
C MET A 75 -4.52 3.31 5.73
N PHE A 76 -5.70 2.71 5.57
CA PHE A 76 -6.98 3.42 5.63
C PHE A 76 -7.31 3.92 7.04
N LEU A 77 -7.01 3.13 8.08
CA LEU A 77 -7.18 3.52 9.47
C LEU A 77 -6.23 4.65 9.86
N ASP A 78 -4.97 4.60 9.41
CA ASP A 78 -3.99 5.66 9.59
C ASP A 78 -4.46 6.98 8.94
N TYR A 79 -4.93 6.89 7.70
CA TYR A 79 -5.47 8.04 6.99
C TYR A 79 -6.68 8.64 7.73
N ARG A 80 -7.56 7.78 8.27
CA ARG A 80 -8.68 8.20 9.11
C ARG A 80 -8.22 8.92 10.36
N ALA A 81 -7.29 8.33 11.11
CA ALA A 81 -6.76 8.91 12.34
C ALA A 81 -6.13 10.30 12.08
N ARG A 82 -5.39 10.44 10.97
CA ARG A 82 -4.82 11.74 10.55
C ARG A 82 -5.91 12.76 10.23
N LYS A 83 -6.93 12.38 9.46
CA LYS A 83 -8.05 13.27 9.09
C LYS A 83 -8.89 13.70 10.30
N GLU A 84 -9.02 12.84 11.29
CA GLU A 84 -9.76 13.11 12.52
C GLU A 84 -8.90 13.82 13.59
N GLY A 85 -7.65 14.17 13.28
CA GLY A 85 -6.76 14.87 14.22
C GLY A 85 -6.29 14.01 15.40
N ARG A 86 -6.38 12.69 15.28
CA ARG A 86 -5.93 11.73 16.30
C ARG A 86 -4.44 11.42 16.22
N VAL A 87 -3.78 11.83 15.14
CA VAL A 87 -2.32 11.71 14.96
C VAL A 87 -1.66 13.02 15.37
N GLN A 88 -0.74 12.95 16.32
CA GLN A 88 0.03 14.10 16.76
C GLN A 88 0.98 14.56 15.66
N ASP A 89 0.88 15.83 15.26
CA ASP A 89 1.84 16.44 14.32
C ASP A 89 3.16 16.74 15.04
N LEU A 90 4.18 15.93 14.75
CA LEU A 90 5.51 16.09 15.34
C LEU A 90 6.42 17.02 14.54
N SER A 91 5.95 17.58 13.41
CA SER A 91 6.74 18.47 12.57
C SER A 91 7.20 19.73 13.30
N GLN A 92 6.45 20.18 14.32
CA GLN A 92 6.79 21.32 15.16
C GLN A 92 7.62 20.96 16.41
N THR A 93 7.77 19.67 16.74
CA THR A 93 8.50 19.22 17.95
C THR A 93 9.85 18.58 17.62
N LEU A 94 10.06 18.12 16.40
CA LEU A 94 11.33 17.54 15.95
C LEU A 94 12.16 18.58 15.18
N TYR A 95 13.26 19.04 15.77
CA TYR A 95 14.22 19.92 15.10
C TYR A 95 15.41 19.09 14.60
N ILE A 96 15.66 19.13 13.28
CA ILE A 96 16.86 18.53 12.69
C ILE A 96 18.00 19.53 12.81
N THR A 97 19.08 19.14 13.49
CA THR A 97 20.33 19.92 13.58
C THR A 97 21.48 19.08 13.05
N SER A 98 22.42 19.69 12.34
CA SER A 98 23.63 19.00 11.88
C SER A 98 24.53 18.58 13.06
N LEU A 99 25.09 17.38 12.98
CA LEU A 99 26.18 16.96 13.86
C LEU A 99 27.41 17.85 13.58
N LYS A 100 27.98 18.43 14.63
CA LYS A 100 29.24 19.20 14.58
C LYS A 100 30.44 18.29 14.45
#